data_AF-A0A0C5CFN0-F1
#
_entry.id   AF-A0A0C5CFN0-F1
#
_cell.length_a   1.000
_cell.length_b   1.000
_cell.length_c   1.000
_cell.angle_alpha   90.00
_cell.angle_beta   90.00
_cell.angle_gamma   90.00
#
_symmetry.space_group_name_H-M   'P 1'
#
loop_
_entity.id
_entity.type
_entity.pdbx_description
1 polymer ?
#
loop_
_entity_poly.entity_id
_entity_poly.type
_entity_poly.pdbx_seq_one_letter_code
_entity_poly.pdbx_strand_id
1 'polypeptide(L)'
;MQQKPYVTETRRKFLFLKEKQIRFLTPGVEEMLEVPKDKEILASLRNVDITYGSGSKAFRAVVDFNLNIYQGEVLGLVGESGSGKSTIGRSIIGLTPYSFGEIKILDKTLPKKLSRGLKFGKKLKEYKALENFMVNKVQMIFQDPANSLNPHANVETVVSEGLTNTKNAKEIYLYNIDQEVVKEAYKLIKKQEFKSFYGEFKQQLDQRVALNENEAYQALYVEFLQKLSQTWGLQEVEKLLLEAKEKRDELNKLSEKDCKRILVREILKSVGLDHTVLKRYPLEFSGGQQQRIGISRAVVLRPQLLIADEPISALDVSIQAQVVNIFNDLKDKYNLTILFIAHDLRMVEYISDRIAVMNKGRLLEVGSTKEIMQHSLHPYTKSLLDSVPSIESDKGSLIGYTYNPAIHGYDAQNQPEWIKINDDHFILATKEEVAKWQNGDYE
;
A
#
# COMPACT_ATOMS: atom_id res chain seq x y z
N MET A 1 37.54 -7.15 -4.16
CA MET A 1 36.40 -6.62 -4.96
C MET A 1 35.12 -7.22 -4.39
N GLN A 2 34.34 -6.44 -3.63
CA GLN A 2 32.98 -6.87 -3.25
C GLN A 2 32.17 -6.97 -4.56
N GLN A 3 31.50 -8.11 -4.78
CA GLN A 3 30.64 -8.28 -5.95
C GLN A 3 29.48 -7.29 -5.82
N LYS A 4 29.37 -6.35 -6.77
CA LYS A 4 28.24 -5.42 -6.80
C LYS A 4 26.95 -6.23 -6.94
N PRO A 5 25.94 -6.02 -6.08
CA PRO A 5 24.68 -6.74 -6.15
C PRO A 5 24.00 -6.48 -7.50
N TYR A 6 23.41 -7.52 -8.08
CA TYR A 6 22.80 -7.46 -9.41
C TYR A 6 21.51 -8.28 -9.48
N VAL A 7 20.59 -7.82 -10.33
CA VAL A 7 19.42 -8.59 -10.75
C VAL A 7 19.74 -9.26 -12.08
N THR A 8 19.48 -10.56 -12.13
CA THR A 8 19.65 -11.36 -13.34
C THR A 8 18.31 -11.81 -13.89
N GLU A 9 18.10 -11.59 -15.17
CA GLU A 9 16.94 -12.04 -15.89
C GLU A 9 17.33 -12.90 -17.09
N THR A 10 16.54 -13.93 -17.39
CA THR A 10 16.72 -14.74 -18.59
C THR A 10 15.57 -14.48 -19.56
N ARG A 11 15.88 -13.84 -20.69
CA ARG A 11 14.89 -13.55 -21.76
C ARG A 11 15.05 -14.56 -22.90
N ARG A 12 13.93 -15.04 -23.46
CA ARG A 12 13.96 -15.83 -24.70
C ARG A 12 14.11 -14.88 -25.89
N LYS A 13 15.19 -15.04 -26.66
CA LYS A 13 15.52 -14.20 -27.81
C LYS A 13 14.95 -14.76 -29.12
N PHE A 14 15.04 -16.08 -29.34
CA PHE A 14 14.48 -16.76 -30.51
C PHE A 14 14.45 -18.28 -30.34
N LEU A 15 13.36 -18.97 -30.73
CA LEU A 15 13.06 -20.42 -30.68
C LEU A 15 13.53 -21.20 -29.42
N PHE A 16 14.84 -21.23 -29.13
CA PHE A 16 15.47 -21.87 -27.96
C PHE A 16 16.63 -21.06 -27.31
N LEU A 17 17.10 -19.96 -27.91
CA LEU A 17 18.17 -19.12 -27.35
C LEU A 17 17.65 -18.26 -26.18
N LYS A 18 18.31 -18.42 -25.04
CA LYS A 18 18.11 -17.65 -23.82
C LYS A 18 19.26 -16.65 -23.67
N GLU A 19 18.92 -15.38 -23.49
CA GLU A 19 19.87 -14.31 -23.18
C GLU A 19 19.75 -13.95 -21.71
N LYS A 20 20.87 -13.99 -20.99
CA LYS A 20 20.93 -13.57 -19.59
C LYS A 20 21.25 -12.09 -19.54
N GLN A 21 20.28 -11.27 -19.14
CA GLN A 21 20.49 -9.86 -18.84
C GLN A 21 20.90 -9.71 -17.38
N ILE A 22 21.97 -8.98 -17.14
CA ILE A 22 22.48 -8.66 -15.79
C ILE A 22 22.38 -7.15 -15.64
N ARG A 23 21.74 -6.69 -14.57
CA ARG A 23 21.74 -5.27 -14.19
C ARG A 23 22.20 -5.13 -12.76
N PHE A 24 23.25 -4.35 -12.55
CA PHE A 24 23.71 -3.99 -11.22
C PHE A 24 22.72 -3.05 -10.54
N LEU A 25 22.57 -3.19 -9.22
CA LEU A 25 21.86 -2.18 -8.45
C LEU A 25 22.62 -0.87 -8.51
N THR A 26 21.87 0.23 -8.57
CA THR A 26 22.41 1.57 -8.37
C THR A 26 23.10 1.60 -6.99
N PRO A 27 24.33 2.14 -6.86
CA PRO A 27 25.02 2.19 -5.57
C PRO A 27 24.16 2.88 -4.50
N GLY A 28 24.26 2.43 -3.25
CA GLY A 28 23.45 2.92 -2.13
C GLY A 28 22.01 2.37 -2.04
N VAL A 29 21.51 1.67 -3.06
CA VAL A 29 20.15 1.07 -3.02
C VAL A 29 19.99 0.09 -1.85
N GLU A 30 21.03 -0.69 -1.51
CA GLU A 30 20.94 -1.65 -0.40
C GLU A 30 20.74 -0.96 0.95
N GLU A 31 21.44 0.15 1.19
CA GLU A 31 21.31 0.96 2.40
C GLU A 31 19.95 1.65 2.45
N MET A 32 19.47 2.21 1.33
CA MET A 32 18.13 2.80 1.21
C MET A 32 17.02 1.77 1.49
N LEU A 33 17.24 0.50 1.15
CA LEU A 33 16.27 -0.59 1.32
C LEU A 33 16.48 -1.40 2.60
N GLU A 34 17.39 -0.97 3.49
CA GLU A 34 17.57 -1.59 4.79
C GLU A 34 16.26 -1.48 5.58
N VAL A 35 15.87 -2.59 6.20
CA VAL A 35 14.59 -2.69 6.90
C VAL A 35 14.79 -2.23 8.35
N PRO A 36 14.09 -1.20 8.82
CA PRO A 36 14.12 -0.82 10.23
C PRO A 36 13.70 -1.99 11.13
N LYS A 37 14.31 -2.11 12.32
CA LYS A 37 14.13 -3.27 13.22
C LYS A 37 12.68 -3.52 13.65
N ASP A 38 11.85 -2.49 13.63
CA ASP A 38 10.45 -2.48 14.03
C ASP A 38 9.47 -2.61 12.84
N LYS A 39 9.98 -2.78 11.61
CA LYS A 39 9.18 -2.83 10.39
C LYS A 39 9.27 -4.18 9.70
N GLU A 40 8.16 -4.59 9.09
CA GLU A 40 8.09 -5.77 8.23
C GLU A 40 7.73 -5.36 6.81
N ILE A 41 8.40 -5.94 5.81
CA ILE A 41 8.10 -5.66 4.40
C ILE A 41 6.78 -6.32 4.01
N LEU A 42 5.83 -5.51 3.56
CA LEU A 42 4.59 -5.97 2.93
C LEU A 42 4.74 -6.12 1.42
N ALA A 43 5.39 -5.16 0.76
CA ALA A 43 5.69 -5.24 -0.66
C ALA A 43 7.09 -4.70 -0.98
N SER A 44 7.78 -5.32 -1.94
CA SER A 44 9.12 -4.92 -2.37
C SER A 44 9.23 -4.89 -3.88
N LEU A 45 9.81 -3.82 -4.40
CA LEU A 45 10.15 -3.62 -5.80
C LEU A 45 11.67 -3.57 -5.96
N ARG A 46 12.23 -4.34 -6.90
CA ARG A 46 13.68 -4.43 -7.17
C ARG A 46 13.96 -4.30 -8.67
N ASN A 47 14.71 -3.27 -9.06
CA ASN A 47 15.03 -2.88 -10.43
C ASN A 47 13.82 -2.90 -11.38
N VAL A 48 12.66 -2.45 -10.91
CA VAL A 48 11.44 -2.57 -11.72
C VAL A 48 11.50 -1.57 -12.88
N ASP A 49 11.40 -2.09 -14.09
CA ASP A 49 11.15 -1.29 -15.29
C ASP A 49 9.75 -1.53 -15.81
N ILE A 50 9.14 -0.49 -16.36
CA ILE A 50 7.88 -0.61 -17.08
C ILE A 50 8.02 0.07 -18.43
N THR A 51 7.71 -0.68 -19.48
CA THR A 51 7.83 -0.23 -20.87
C THR A 51 6.50 -0.44 -21.60
N TYR A 52 5.95 0.63 -22.14
CA TYR A 52 4.78 0.60 -23.00
C TYR A 52 5.18 0.46 -24.47
N GLY A 53 4.34 -0.20 -25.25
CA GLY A 53 4.59 -0.43 -26.68
C GLY A 53 5.69 -1.46 -26.95
N SER A 54 6.12 -1.53 -28.20
CA SER A 54 7.15 -2.45 -28.67
C SER A 54 7.92 -1.83 -29.85
N GLY A 55 9.11 -2.38 -30.13
CA GLY A 55 9.95 -1.92 -31.23
C GLY A 55 10.43 -0.47 -31.04
N SER A 56 10.51 0.27 -32.15
CA SER A 56 10.98 1.67 -32.18
C SER A 56 10.06 2.67 -31.47
N LYS A 57 8.81 2.30 -31.20
CA LYS A 57 7.83 3.15 -30.46
C LYS A 57 7.75 2.81 -28.97
N ALA A 58 8.67 1.98 -28.46
CA ALA A 58 8.67 1.61 -27.06
C ALA A 58 8.99 2.83 -26.17
N PHE A 59 8.15 3.06 -25.16
CA PHE A 59 8.32 4.14 -24.19
C PHE A 59 8.57 3.55 -22.80
N ARG A 60 9.71 3.88 -22.19
CA ARG A 60 10.06 3.41 -20.85
C ARG A 60 9.49 4.36 -19.81
N ALA A 61 8.31 4.04 -19.32
CA ALA A 61 7.58 4.85 -18.34
C ALA A 61 8.20 4.79 -16.94
N VAL A 62 8.83 3.67 -16.58
CA VAL A 62 9.51 3.50 -15.29
C VAL A 62 10.86 2.83 -15.51
N VAL A 63 11.87 3.32 -14.79
CA VAL A 63 13.27 2.98 -14.93
C VAL A 63 13.85 2.73 -13.55
N ASP A 64 14.38 1.52 -13.33
CA ASP A 64 15.16 1.18 -12.13
C ASP A 64 14.47 1.53 -10.81
N PHE A 65 13.18 1.18 -10.70
CA PHE A 65 12.40 1.49 -9.52
C PHE A 65 12.67 0.48 -8.40
N ASN A 66 13.07 0.99 -7.24
CA ASN A 66 13.46 0.22 -6.07
C ASN A 66 12.78 0.82 -4.84
N LEU A 67 11.96 0.05 -4.13
CA LEU A 67 11.21 0.56 -2.97
C LEU A 67 10.71 -0.57 -2.07
N ASN A 68 10.61 -0.31 -0.77
CA ASN A 68 9.91 -1.14 0.20
C ASN A 68 8.65 -0.42 0.69
N ILE A 69 7.55 -1.16 0.78
CA ILE A 69 6.33 -0.78 1.49
C ILE A 69 6.23 -1.67 2.73
N TYR A 70 6.21 -1.06 3.91
CA TYR A 70 6.16 -1.70 5.21
C TYR A 70 4.71 -1.90 5.69
N GLN A 71 4.47 -2.96 6.45
CA GLN A 71 3.13 -3.26 6.97
C GLN A 71 2.60 -2.14 7.89
N GLY A 72 1.36 -1.74 7.67
CA GLY A 72 0.65 -0.72 8.45
C GLY A 72 1.08 0.72 8.16
N GLU A 73 2.02 0.93 7.22
CA GLU A 73 2.44 2.27 6.82
C GLU A 73 1.55 2.86 5.71
N VAL A 74 1.51 4.18 5.65
CA VAL A 74 1.09 4.93 4.48
C VAL A 74 2.33 5.50 3.81
N LEU A 75 2.61 5.01 2.61
CA LEU A 75 3.68 5.50 1.76
C LEU A 75 3.11 6.44 0.70
N GLY A 76 3.47 7.71 0.78
CA GLY A 76 3.17 8.72 -0.24
C GLY A 76 4.09 8.56 -1.44
N LEU A 77 3.54 8.34 -2.64
CA LEU A 77 4.29 8.40 -3.90
C LEU A 77 3.89 9.66 -4.66
N VAL A 78 4.82 10.61 -4.79
CA VAL A 78 4.52 11.98 -5.21
C VAL A 78 5.32 12.40 -6.43
N GLY A 79 4.74 13.29 -7.22
CA GLY A 79 5.35 13.86 -8.42
C GLY A 79 4.31 14.39 -9.38
N GLU A 80 4.75 15.09 -10.43
CA GLU A 80 3.87 15.67 -11.45
C GLU A 80 3.09 14.63 -12.25
N SER A 81 2.06 15.08 -12.95
CA SER A 81 1.33 14.24 -13.90
C SER A 81 2.27 13.62 -14.94
N GLY A 82 2.11 12.33 -15.22
CA GLY A 82 2.98 11.60 -16.16
C GLY A 82 4.33 11.15 -15.61
N SER A 83 4.64 11.36 -14.32
CA SER A 83 5.92 10.91 -13.73
C SER A 83 6.06 9.39 -13.56
N GLY A 84 4.98 8.62 -13.71
CA GLY A 84 4.99 7.14 -13.66
C GLY A 84 4.33 6.51 -12.41
N LYS A 85 3.76 7.31 -11.51
CA LYS A 85 3.16 6.86 -10.23
C LYS A 85 2.00 5.88 -10.42
N SER A 86 1.00 6.26 -11.21
CA SER A 86 -0.15 5.38 -11.53
C SER A 86 0.28 4.11 -12.27
N THR A 87 1.36 4.19 -13.07
CA THR A 87 1.96 3.04 -13.73
C THR A 87 2.54 2.04 -12.72
N ILE A 88 3.25 2.51 -11.68
CA ILE A 88 3.71 1.67 -10.56
C ILE A 88 2.53 1.04 -9.83
N GLY A 89 1.53 1.83 -9.43
CA GLY A 89 0.35 1.33 -8.73
C GLY A 89 -0.38 0.23 -9.51
N ARG A 90 -0.60 0.45 -10.81
CA ARG A 90 -1.21 -0.53 -11.73
C ARG A 90 -0.35 -1.78 -11.92
N SER A 91 0.97 -1.69 -11.85
CA SER A 91 1.87 -2.85 -11.93
C SER A 91 1.86 -3.68 -10.65
N ILE A 92 1.76 -3.06 -9.48
CA ILE A 92 1.61 -3.76 -8.20
C ILE A 92 0.33 -4.60 -8.20
N ILE A 93 -0.78 -4.10 -8.76
CA ILE A 93 -2.03 -4.87 -8.86
C ILE A 93 -2.12 -5.79 -10.10
N GLY A 94 -1.05 -5.89 -10.89
CA GLY A 94 -0.99 -6.76 -12.07
C GLY A 94 -1.80 -6.30 -13.29
N LEU A 95 -2.30 -5.05 -13.31
CA LEU A 95 -2.97 -4.47 -14.48
C LEU A 95 -1.98 -4.01 -15.56
N THR A 96 -0.80 -3.53 -15.16
CA THR A 96 0.28 -3.15 -16.09
C THR A 96 1.47 -4.10 -15.95
N PRO A 97 1.92 -4.77 -17.03
CA PRO A 97 3.08 -5.64 -16.96
C PRO A 97 4.36 -4.84 -16.77
N TYR A 98 5.30 -5.38 -16.00
CA TYR A 98 6.64 -4.81 -15.86
C TYR A 98 7.64 -5.58 -16.75
N SER A 99 8.61 -4.86 -17.33
CA SER A 99 9.51 -5.37 -18.37
C SER A 99 10.82 -5.93 -17.81
N PHE A 100 11.27 -5.50 -16.64
CA PHE A 100 12.47 -5.99 -15.95
C PHE A 100 12.29 -5.89 -14.43
N GLY A 101 13.07 -6.67 -13.67
CA GLY A 101 13.08 -6.64 -12.20
C GLY A 101 12.12 -7.64 -11.54
N GLU A 102 11.78 -7.36 -10.30
CA GLU A 102 10.88 -8.16 -9.45
C GLU A 102 9.93 -7.27 -8.64
N ILE A 103 8.66 -7.68 -8.56
CA ILE A 103 7.67 -7.16 -7.62
C ILE A 103 7.23 -8.32 -6.73
N LYS A 104 7.38 -8.17 -5.42
CA LYS A 104 6.95 -9.14 -4.42
C LYS A 104 5.93 -8.50 -3.48
N ILE A 105 4.88 -9.24 -3.16
CA ILE A 105 3.85 -8.86 -2.19
C ILE A 105 3.74 -10.03 -1.21
N LEU A 106 3.97 -9.77 0.07
CA LEU A 106 4.10 -10.78 1.13
C LEU A 106 5.14 -11.84 0.73
N ASP A 107 4.73 -13.11 0.66
CA ASP A 107 5.54 -14.25 0.24
C ASP A 107 5.57 -14.47 -1.28
N LYS A 108 4.82 -13.70 -2.07
CA LYS A 108 4.59 -13.99 -3.50
C LYS A 108 5.29 -13.02 -4.43
N THR A 109 6.13 -13.55 -5.30
CA THR A 109 6.64 -12.84 -6.48
C THR A 109 5.57 -12.81 -7.56
N LEU A 110 5.22 -11.61 -8.04
CA LEU A 110 4.28 -11.45 -9.15
C LEU A 110 4.91 -11.89 -10.46
N PRO A 111 4.14 -12.45 -11.40
CA PRO A 111 4.62 -12.68 -12.76
C PRO A 111 4.68 -11.37 -13.54
N LYS A 112 5.70 -11.23 -14.39
CA LYS A 112 5.85 -10.08 -15.32
C LYS A 112 4.61 -9.75 -16.14
N LYS A 113 3.86 -10.77 -16.54
CA LYS A 113 2.64 -10.62 -17.31
C LYS A 113 1.56 -11.57 -16.80
N LEU A 114 0.48 -11.00 -16.31
CA LEU A 114 -0.75 -11.72 -16.00
C LEU A 114 -1.52 -12.00 -17.30
N SER A 115 -1.18 -13.08 -18.01
CA SER A 115 -1.89 -13.44 -19.25
C SER A 115 -3.27 -14.02 -18.95
N ARG A 116 -4.36 -13.43 -19.47
CA ARG A 116 -5.74 -13.94 -19.35
C ARG A 116 -6.13 -14.98 -20.43
N GLY A 117 -5.16 -15.50 -21.19
CA GLY A 117 -5.42 -16.50 -22.24
C GLY A 117 -5.89 -17.86 -21.71
N LEU A 118 -6.30 -18.75 -22.63
CA LEU A 118 -6.68 -20.13 -22.31
C LEU A 118 -5.54 -20.85 -21.57
N LYS A 119 -5.83 -21.36 -20.37
CA LYS A 119 -4.89 -22.12 -19.52
C LYS A 119 -5.52 -23.45 -19.13
N PHE A 120 -4.70 -24.49 -19.08
CA PHE A 120 -5.12 -25.83 -18.68
C PHE A 120 -4.19 -26.40 -17.59
N GLY A 121 -4.72 -27.37 -16.84
CA GLY A 121 -3.97 -28.11 -15.83
C GLY A 121 -3.34 -27.21 -14.76
N LYS A 122 -2.05 -27.46 -14.47
CA LYS A 122 -1.29 -26.77 -13.42
C LYS A 122 -1.27 -25.24 -13.60
N LYS A 123 -1.12 -24.75 -14.83
CA LYS A 123 -1.07 -23.30 -15.13
C LYS A 123 -2.38 -22.58 -14.80
N LEU A 124 -3.52 -23.25 -14.98
CA LEU A 124 -4.82 -22.68 -14.62
C LEU A 124 -4.96 -22.59 -13.10
N LYS A 125 -4.55 -23.63 -12.37
CA LYS A 125 -4.57 -23.64 -10.90
C LYS A 125 -3.68 -22.53 -10.32
N GLU A 126 -2.45 -22.40 -10.81
CA GLU A 126 -1.52 -21.34 -10.40
C GLU A 126 -2.08 -19.94 -10.68
N TYR A 127 -2.67 -19.74 -11.86
CA TYR A 127 -3.31 -18.47 -12.20
C TYR A 127 -4.47 -18.14 -11.26
N LYS A 128 -5.38 -19.08 -11.02
CA LYS A 128 -6.50 -18.88 -10.09
C LYS A 128 -6.04 -18.62 -8.66
N ALA A 129 -4.99 -19.31 -8.21
CA ALA A 129 -4.42 -19.08 -6.88
C ALA A 129 -3.84 -17.66 -6.76
N LEU A 130 -3.13 -17.20 -7.79
CA LEU A 130 -2.60 -15.85 -7.84
C LEU A 130 -3.72 -14.80 -7.95
N GLU A 131 -4.72 -15.03 -8.80
CA GLU A 131 -5.89 -14.15 -8.94
C GLU A 131 -6.64 -14.02 -7.62
N ASN A 132 -6.93 -15.13 -6.95
CA ASN A 132 -7.54 -15.13 -5.61
C ASN A 132 -6.68 -14.41 -4.58
N PHE A 133 -5.35 -14.61 -4.61
CA PHE A 133 -4.43 -13.87 -3.74
C PHE A 133 -4.51 -12.36 -3.99
N MET A 134 -4.42 -11.93 -5.26
CA MET A 134 -4.45 -10.52 -5.62
C MET A 134 -5.77 -9.88 -5.19
N VAL A 135 -6.91 -10.49 -5.53
CA VAL A 135 -8.24 -9.95 -5.20
C VAL A 135 -8.43 -9.80 -3.68
N ASN A 136 -7.91 -10.72 -2.87
CA ASN A 136 -8.09 -10.65 -1.41
C ASN A 136 -7.05 -9.79 -0.70
N LYS A 137 -5.82 -9.68 -1.22
CA LYS A 137 -4.72 -9.03 -0.51
C LYS A 137 -4.44 -7.62 -0.99
N VAL A 138 -4.80 -7.28 -2.23
CA VAL A 138 -4.46 -5.99 -2.84
C VAL A 138 -5.68 -5.38 -3.51
N GLN A 139 -6.00 -4.14 -3.18
CA GLN A 139 -7.10 -3.40 -3.78
C GLN A 139 -6.63 -2.05 -4.29
N MET A 140 -7.40 -1.45 -5.18
CA MET A 140 -7.08 -0.14 -5.75
C MET A 140 -8.29 0.77 -5.77
N ILE A 141 -8.07 2.03 -5.43
CA ILE A 141 -8.96 3.15 -5.70
C ILE A 141 -8.39 3.89 -6.89
N PHE A 142 -9.19 4.02 -7.95
CA PHE A 142 -8.80 4.73 -9.16
C PHE A 142 -9.06 6.23 -9.02
N GLN A 143 -8.31 7.02 -9.79
CA GLN A 143 -8.34 8.49 -9.84
C GLN A 143 -9.74 9.08 -10.04
N ASP A 144 -10.61 8.40 -10.80
CA ASP A 144 -11.99 8.83 -11.03
C ASP A 144 -12.96 7.77 -10.51
N PRO A 145 -13.59 8.00 -9.34
CA PRO A 145 -14.60 7.11 -8.80
C PRO A 145 -15.79 6.94 -9.73
N ALA A 146 -16.28 8.01 -10.36
CA ALA A 146 -17.48 7.99 -11.18
C ALA A 146 -17.32 7.03 -12.36
N ASN A 147 -16.14 7.03 -12.98
CA ASN A 147 -15.79 6.11 -14.06
C ASN A 147 -15.52 4.68 -13.59
N SER A 148 -15.24 4.48 -12.30
CA SER A 148 -14.96 3.16 -11.74
C SER A 148 -16.21 2.44 -11.20
N LEU A 149 -17.29 3.16 -10.87
CA LEU A 149 -18.52 2.60 -10.30
C LEU A 149 -19.52 2.27 -11.41
N ASN A 150 -20.22 1.13 -11.31
CA ASN A 150 -21.26 0.78 -12.26
C ASN A 150 -22.51 1.67 -12.05
N PRO A 151 -22.88 2.55 -13.00
CA PRO A 151 -24.01 3.47 -12.83
C PRO A 151 -25.37 2.77 -12.81
N HIS A 152 -25.45 1.52 -13.29
CA HIS A 152 -26.67 0.73 -13.36
C HIS A 152 -26.83 -0.23 -12.17
N ALA A 153 -25.91 -0.21 -11.21
CA ALA A 153 -25.98 -0.99 -10.00
C ALA A 153 -26.16 -0.06 -8.79
N ASN A 154 -26.99 -0.47 -7.82
CA ASN A 154 -27.16 0.29 -6.58
C ASN A 154 -25.90 0.20 -5.69
N VAL A 155 -25.80 1.11 -4.72
CA VAL A 155 -24.64 1.18 -3.80
C VAL A 155 -24.37 -0.15 -3.10
N GLU A 156 -25.42 -0.86 -2.65
CA GLU A 156 -25.26 -2.17 -2.02
C GLU A 156 -24.56 -3.18 -2.94
N THR A 157 -24.95 -3.20 -4.22
CA THR A 157 -24.36 -4.11 -5.22
C THR A 157 -22.93 -3.71 -5.54
N VAL A 158 -22.68 -2.42 -5.74
CA VAL A 158 -21.36 -1.89 -6.07
C VAL A 158 -20.35 -2.14 -4.95
N VAL A 159 -20.72 -1.87 -3.71
CA VAL A 159 -19.83 -2.10 -2.55
C VAL A 159 -19.64 -3.60 -2.30
N SER A 160 -20.68 -4.41 -2.49
CA SER A 160 -20.61 -5.86 -2.23
C SER A 160 -20.10 -6.70 -3.40
N GLU A 161 -19.69 -6.09 -4.50
CA GLU A 161 -19.23 -6.77 -5.72
C GLU A 161 -18.06 -7.70 -5.41
N GLY A 162 -17.02 -7.17 -4.74
CA GLY A 162 -15.85 -7.94 -4.32
C GLY A 162 -16.23 -9.16 -3.49
N LEU A 163 -17.01 -8.96 -2.43
CA LEU A 163 -17.50 -10.02 -1.54
C LEU A 163 -18.32 -11.09 -2.28
N THR A 164 -19.09 -10.68 -3.29
CA THR A 164 -19.89 -11.60 -4.10
C THR A 164 -19.00 -12.47 -5.00
N ASN A 165 -17.91 -11.90 -5.52
CA ASN A 165 -16.96 -12.60 -6.38
C ASN A 165 -16.09 -13.59 -5.58
N THR A 166 -15.67 -13.23 -4.37
CA THR A 166 -14.76 -14.03 -3.54
C THR A 166 -15.49 -15.03 -2.65
N LYS A 167 -16.74 -14.76 -2.25
CA LYS A 167 -17.55 -15.59 -1.34
C LYS A 167 -16.86 -15.85 0.00
N ASN A 168 -16.25 -14.82 0.57
CA ASN A 168 -15.56 -14.85 1.86
C ASN A 168 -16.07 -13.77 2.85
N ALA A 169 -17.30 -13.29 2.67
CA ALA A 169 -17.89 -12.30 3.55
C ALA A 169 -18.03 -12.81 4.97
N LYS A 170 -18.40 -14.08 5.16
CA LYS A 170 -18.45 -14.69 6.48
C LYS A 170 -17.08 -14.75 7.15
N GLU A 171 -16.05 -15.20 6.43
CA GLU A 171 -14.67 -15.25 6.94
C GLU A 171 -14.19 -13.86 7.38
N ILE A 172 -14.39 -12.83 6.55
CA ILE A 172 -14.02 -11.44 6.85
C ILE A 172 -14.80 -10.92 8.08
N TYR A 173 -16.10 -11.19 8.14
CA TYR A 173 -16.94 -10.72 9.24
C TYR A 173 -16.47 -11.31 10.58
N LEU A 174 -16.23 -12.61 10.60
CA LEU A 174 -15.80 -13.32 11.79
C LEU A 174 -14.38 -12.95 12.21
N TYR A 175 -13.48 -12.76 11.25
CA TYR A 175 -12.14 -12.22 11.52
C TYR A 175 -12.20 -10.86 12.22
N ASN A 176 -13.08 -9.94 11.81
CA ASN A 176 -13.20 -8.64 12.47
C ASN A 176 -13.61 -8.80 13.95
N ILE A 177 -14.55 -9.72 14.25
CA ILE A 177 -14.96 -10.01 15.62
C ILE A 177 -13.77 -10.53 16.44
N ASP A 178 -13.03 -11.50 15.89
CA ASP A 178 -11.89 -12.11 16.58
C ASP A 178 -10.78 -11.07 16.85
N GLN A 179 -10.54 -10.13 15.92
CA GLN A 179 -9.60 -9.02 16.11
C GLN A 179 -10.05 -8.03 17.19
N GLU A 180 -11.34 -7.71 17.26
CA GLU A 180 -11.89 -6.86 18.33
C GLU A 180 -11.71 -7.51 19.71
N VAL A 181 -11.99 -8.81 19.81
CA VAL A 181 -11.80 -9.60 21.03
C VAL A 181 -10.33 -9.61 21.47
N VAL A 182 -9.39 -9.84 20.53
CA VAL A 182 -7.95 -9.77 20.81
C VAL A 182 -7.55 -8.39 21.33
N LYS A 183 -8.03 -7.32 20.68
CA LYS A 183 -7.76 -5.94 21.07
C LYS A 183 -8.28 -5.62 22.48
N GLU A 184 -9.47 -6.08 22.82
CA GLU A 184 -10.05 -5.90 24.15
C GLU A 184 -9.31 -6.71 25.21
N ALA A 185 -8.99 -7.97 24.93
CA ALA A 185 -8.18 -8.81 25.81
C ALA A 185 -6.82 -8.15 26.11
N TYR A 186 -6.14 -7.62 25.10
CA TYR A 186 -4.82 -6.98 25.26
C TYR A 186 -4.88 -5.68 26.08
N LYS A 187 -6.03 -4.99 26.15
CA LYS A 187 -6.20 -3.83 27.03
C LYS A 187 -6.30 -4.20 28.50
N LEU A 188 -6.87 -5.38 28.80
CA LEU A 188 -7.04 -5.88 30.16
C LEU A 188 -5.75 -6.50 30.71
N ILE A 189 -4.87 -7.00 29.84
CA ILE A 189 -3.60 -7.58 30.24
C ILE A 189 -2.60 -6.46 30.49
N LYS A 190 -2.22 -6.23 31.75
CA LYS A 190 -1.22 -5.20 32.08
C LYS A 190 0.18 -5.67 31.68
N LYS A 191 0.82 -4.95 30.75
CA LYS A 191 2.16 -5.24 30.24
C LYS A 191 3.24 -5.38 31.31
N GLN A 192 3.09 -4.68 32.43
CA GLN A 192 4.04 -4.72 33.55
C GLN A 192 3.94 -6.01 34.38
N GLU A 193 2.75 -6.61 34.46
CA GLU A 193 2.48 -7.79 35.29
C GLU A 193 2.69 -9.10 34.51
N PHE A 194 2.48 -9.10 33.18
CA PHE A 194 2.51 -10.32 32.36
C PHE A 194 3.55 -10.27 31.23
N LYS A 195 4.84 -10.08 31.58
CA LYS A 195 5.93 -10.04 30.58
C LYS A 195 6.02 -11.31 29.73
N SER A 196 5.72 -12.48 30.29
CA SER A 196 5.71 -13.77 29.58
C SER A 196 4.65 -13.85 28.48
N PHE A 197 3.56 -13.08 28.60
CA PHE A 197 2.52 -13.00 27.57
C PHE A 197 2.97 -12.18 26.37
N TYR A 198 3.54 -10.99 26.62
CA TYR A 198 3.96 -10.04 25.58
C TYR A 198 5.23 -10.45 24.82
N GLY A 199 5.81 -11.61 25.13
CA GLY A 199 6.91 -12.21 24.37
C GLY A 199 6.40 -13.05 23.20
N GLU A 200 6.91 -14.28 23.10
CA GLU A 200 6.65 -15.19 21.97
C GLU A 200 5.16 -15.54 21.83
N PHE A 201 4.41 -15.65 22.94
CA PHE A 201 3.01 -16.06 22.89
C PHE A 201 2.12 -15.05 22.16
N LYS A 202 2.23 -13.76 22.48
CA LYS A 202 1.46 -12.71 21.78
C LYS A 202 1.76 -12.74 20.28
N GLN A 203 3.02 -12.87 19.90
CA GLN A 203 3.41 -12.90 18.50
C GLN A 203 2.83 -14.13 17.78
N GLN A 204 2.88 -15.31 18.41
CA GLN A 204 2.26 -16.52 17.88
C GLN A 204 0.73 -16.41 17.79
N LEU A 205 0.09 -15.82 18.81
CA LEU A 205 -1.36 -15.60 18.81
C LEU A 205 -1.77 -14.66 17.68
N ASP A 206 -1.11 -13.50 17.54
CA ASP A 206 -1.36 -12.52 16.47
C ASP A 206 -1.21 -13.17 15.09
N GLN A 207 -0.16 -13.97 14.88
CA GLN A 207 0.05 -14.70 13.62
C GLN A 207 -1.06 -15.72 13.36
N ARG A 208 -1.46 -16.50 14.35
CA ARG A 208 -2.46 -17.58 14.18
C ARG A 208 -3.86 -17.05 13.96
N VAL A 209 -4.25 -15.99 14.66
CA VAL A 209 -5.55 -15.31 14.46
C VAL A 209 -5.64 -14.70 13.05
N ALA A 210 -4.51 -14.34 12.43
CA ALA A 210 -4.46 -13.81 11.07
C ALA A 210 -4.48 -14.87 9.95
N LEU A 211 -4.41 -16.18 10.26
CA LEU A 211 -4.27 -17.23 9.26
C LEU A 211 -5.58 -17.60 8.56
N ASN A 212 -6.56 -18.08 9.32
CA ASN A 212 -7.89 -18.47 8.83
C ASN A 212 -8.85 -18.62 10.00
N GLU A 213 -10.15 -18.74 9.69
CA GLU A 213 -11.23 -18.83 10.68
C GLU A 213 -11.02 -19.93 11.74
N ASN A 214 -10.65 -21.14 11.31
CA ASN A 214 -10.50 -22.28 12.22
C ASN A 214 -9.30 -22.10 13.15
N GLU A 215 -8.20 -21.61 12.59
CA GLU A 215 -6.96 -21.39 13.34
C GLU A 215 -7.12 -20.25 14.36
N ALA A 216 -7.83 -19.19 13.97
CA ALA A 216 -8.20 -18.11 14.88
C ALA A 216 -9.05 -18.63 16.04
N TYR A 217 -10.06 -19.46 15.74
CA TYR A 217 -10.92 -20.03 16.77
C TYR A 217 -10.13 -20.90 17.75
N GLN A 218 -9.27 -21.77 17.22
CA GLN A 218 -8.45 -22.68 18.01
C GLN A 218 -7.45 -21.91 18.90
N ALA A 219 -6.75 -20.92 18.33
CA ALA A 219 -5.78 -20.14 19.07
C ALA A 219 -6.43 -19.30 20.18
N LEU A 220 -7.56 -18.65 19.88
CA LEU A 220 -8.19 -17.66 20.75
C LEU A 220 -9.15 -18.29 21.78
N TYR A 221 -10.07 -19.14 21.34
CA TYR A 221 -11.17 -19.64 22.19
C TYR A 221 -10.95 -21.05 22.74
N VAL A 222 -9.81 -21.68 22.44
CA VAL A 222 -9.40 -22.97 23.00
C VAL A 222 -8.08 -22.81 23.74
N GLU A 223 -6.99 -22.52 23.04
CA GLU A 223 -5.66 -22.53 23.63
C GLU A 223 -5.40 -21.35 24.56
N PHE A 224 -5.75 -20.13 24.16
CA PHE A 224 -5.55 -18.96 25.00
C PHE A 224 -6.42 -19.03 26.26
N LEU A 225 -7.69 -19.43 26.12
CA LEU A 225 -8.61 -19.65 27.23
C LEU A 225 -8.10 -20.72 28.21
N GLN A 226 -7.56 -21.83 27.70
CA GLN A 226 -6.93 -22.85 28.53
C GLN A 226 -5.69 -22.32 29.28
N LYS A 227 -4.85 -21.49 28.62
CA LYS A 227 -3.69 -20.89 29.29
C LYS A 227 -4.09 -19.87 30.36
N LEU A 228 -5.17 -19.13 30.17
CA LEU A 228 -5.66 -18.18 31.17
C LEU A 228 -6.12 -18.89 32.44
N SER A 229 -6.90 -19.96 32.31
CA SER A 229 -7.40 -20.75 33.45
C SER A 229 -6.28 -21.51 34.19
N GLN A 230 -5.25 -21.99 33.48
CA GLN A 230 -4.20 -22.83 34.06
C GLN A 230 -2.95 -22.06 34.53
N THR A 231 -2.59 -20.96 33.88
CA THR A 231 -1.26 -20.34 34.05
C THR A 231 -1.31 -18.89 34.53
N TRP A 232 -2.22 -18.07 34.01
CA TRP A 232 -2.20 -16.63 34.27
C TRP A 232 -3.26 -16.14 35.26
N GLY A 233 -4.35 -16.88 35.48
CA GLY A 233 -5.37 -16.55 36.47
C GLY A 233 -6.10 -15.22 36.22
N LEU A 234 -6.14 -14.77 34.95
CA LEU A 234 -6.76 -13.52 34.53
C LEU A 234 -8.27 -13.70 34.31
N GLN A 235 -9.03 -13.70 35.41
CA GLN A 235 -10.47 -13.98 35.41
C GLN A 235 -11.27 -13.02 34.50
N GLU A 236 -10.89 -11.75 34.42
CA GLU A 236 -11.57 -10.76 33.57
C GLU A 236 -11.40 -11.08 32.07
N VAL A 237 -10.20 -11.49 31.65
CA VAL A 237 -9.91 -11.87 30.26
C VAL A 237 -10.56 -13.21 29.92
N GLU A 238 -10.54 -14.16 30.84
CA GLU A 238 -11.21 -15.44 30.69
C GLU A 238 -12.72 -15.27 30.50
N LYS A 239 -13.36 -14.44 31.33
CA LYS A 239 -14.79 -14.10 31.20
C LYS A 239 -15.08 -13.47 29.84
N LEU A 240 -14.27 -12.49 29.42
CA LEU A 240 -14.41 -11.85 28.11
C LEU A 240 -14.33 -12.87 26.96
N LEU A 241 -13.37 -13.80 27.01
CA LEU A 241 -13.22 -14.81 25.95
C LEU A 241 -14.35 -15.85 25.96
N LEU A 242 -14.88 -16.22 27.12
CA LEU A 242 -16.05 -17.12 27.21
C LEU A 242 -17.29 -16.48 26.60
N GLU A 243 -17.60 -15.23 26.97
CA GLU A 243 -18.72 -14.47 26.40
C GLU A 243 -18.53 -14.24 24.90
N ALA A 244 -17.31 -13.91 24.47
CA ALA A 244 -16.97 -13.75 23.07
C ALA A 244 -17.11 -15.06 22.29
N LYS A 245 -16.74 -16.21 22.87
CA LYS A 245 -16.87 -17.53 22.25
C LYS A 245 -18.33 -17.88 21.98
N GLU A 246 -19.20 -17.72 22.97
CA GLU A 246 -20.63 -17.98 22.81
C GLU A 246 -21.23 -17.11 21.70
N LYS A 247 -20.92 -15.80 21.72
CA LYS A 247 -21.33 -14.87 20.67
C LYS A 247 -20.76 -15.28 19.30
N ARG A 248 -19.50 -15.68 19.24
CA ARG A 248 -18.81 -16.10 18.02
C ARG A 248 -19.42 -17.36 17.41
N ASP A 249 -19.85 -18.31 18.23
CA ASP A 249 -20.56 -19.53 17.83
C ASP A 249 -21.96 -19.24 17.29
N GLU A 250 -22.67 -18.26 17.86
CA GLU A 250 -23.94 -17.77 17.31
C GLU A 250 -23.76 -17.06 15.97
N LEU A 251 -22.79 -16.16 15.87
CA LEU A 251 -22.49 -15.43 14.62
C LEU A 251 -22.02 -16.38 13.51
N ASN A 252 -21.38 -17.50 13.84
CA ASN A 252 -21.01 -18.53 12.88
C ASN A 252 -22.23 -19.16 12.18
N LYS A 253 -23.44 -19.05 12.74
CA LYS A 253 -24.67 -19.56 12.12
C LYS A 253 -25.20 -18.66 10.99
N LEU A 254 -24.69 -17.42 10.89
CA LEU A 254 -25.12 -16.48 9.85
C LEU A 254 -24.75 -16.97 8.46
N SER A 255 -25.62 -16.68 7.49
CA SER A 255 -25.34 -16.99 6.10
C SER A 255 -24.31 -16.01 5.51
N GLU A 256 -23.62 -16.45 4.45
CA GLU A 256 -22.72 -15.60 3.66
C GLU A 256 -23.40 -14.30 3.21
N LYS A 257 -24.70 -14.36 2.89
CA LYS A 257 -25.50 -13.20 2.48
C LYS A 257 -25.72 -12.22 3.63
N ASP A 258 -25.96 -12.71 4.84
CA ASP A 258 -26.19 -11.86 6.01
C ASP A 258 -24.90 -11.17 6.44
N CYS A 259 -23.79 -11.90 6.52
CA CYS A 259 -22.46 -11.35 6.80
C CYS A 259 -22.09 -10.26 5.78
N LYS A 260 -22.33 -10.52 4.49
CA LYS A 260 -22.13 -9.53 3.43
C LYS A 260 -22.92 -8.24 3.66
N ARG A 261 -24.19 -8.35 4.02
CA ARG A 261 -25.06 -7.18 4.27
C ARG A 261 -24.58 -6.37 5.48
N ILE A 262 -24.10 -7.05 6.53
CA ILE A 262 -23.55 -6.41 7.71
C ILE A 262 -22.28 -5.64 7.36
N LEU A 263 -21.31 -6.29 6.70
CA LEU A 263 -20.05 -5.68 6.29
C LEU A 263 -20.25 -4.43 5.42
N VAL A 264 -21.17 -4.49 4.45
CA VAL A 264 -21.49 -3.34 3.58
C VAL A 264 -22.03 -2.17 4.38
N ARG A 265 -22.91 -2.41 5.36
CA ARG A 265 -23.45 -1.35 6.22
C ARG A 265 -22.37 -0.75 7.12
N GLU A 266 -21.52 -1.59 7.68
CA GLU A 266 -20.43 -1.15 8.56
C GLU A 266 -19.40 -0.29 7.82
N ILE A 267 -19.00 -0.69 6.61
CA ILE A 267 -18.02 0.08 5.84
C ILE A 267 -18.61 1.41 5.37
N LEU A 268 -19.87 1.42 4.91
CA LEU A 268 -20.56 2.66 4.52
C LEU A 268 -20.65 3.63 5.71
N LYS A 269 -21.03 3.12 6.89
CA LYS A 269 -21.06 3.92 8.12
C LYS A 269 -19.67 4.47 8.46
N SER A 270 -18.62 3.67 8.28
CA SER A 270 -17.22 4.08 8.56
C SER A 270 -16.75 5.20 7.64
N VAL A 271 -17.32 5.33 6.44
CA VAL A 271 -17.04 6.46 5.52
C VAL A 271 -18.08 7.59 5.62
N GLY A 272 -18.94 7.60 6.65
CA GLY A 272 -19.94 8.65 6.86
C GLY A 272 -21.18 8.57 5.95
N LEU A 273 -21.49 7.39 5.39
CA LEU A 273 -22.70 7.14 4.60
C LEU A 273 -23.67 6.25 5.38
N ASP A 274 -24.88 6.75 5.61
CA ASP A 274 -25.93 5.99 6.32
C ASP A 274 -26.55 4.88 5.45
N HIS A 275 -27.12 3.85 6.09
CA HIS A 275 -27.74 2.70 5.41
C HIS A 275 -28.88 3.05 4.43
N THR A 276 -29.48 4.23 4.53
CA THR A 276 -30.47 4.75 3.57
C THR A 276 -29.93 4.84 2.13
N VAL A 277 -28.60 4.90 1.94
CA VAL A 277 -27.98 4.98 0.60
C VAL A 277 -27.98 3.66 -0.18
N LEU A 278 -28.24 2.52 0.47
CA LEU A 278 -28.01 1.18 -0.11
C LEU A 278 -28.73 0.94 -1.44
N LYS A 279 -29.94 1.48 -1.59
CA LYS A 279 -30.79 1.29 -2.78
C LYS A 279 -30.63 2.37 -3.84
N ARG A 280 -29.89 3.43 -3.53
CA ARG A 280 -29.59 4.54 -4.44
C ARG A 280 -28.53 4.13 -5.45
N TYR A 281 -28.43 4.89 -6.53
CA TYR A 281 -27.46 4.67 -7.60
C TYR A 281 -26.28 5.65 -7.49
N PRO A 282 -25.05 5.27 -7.89
CA PRO A 282 -23.87 6.13 -7.80
C PRO A 282 -24.05 7.53 -8.40
N LEU A 283 -24.80 7.65 -9.51
CA LEU A 283 -25.05 8.93 -10.18
C LEU A 283 -25.91 9.90 -9.37
N GLU A 284 -26.58 9.44 -8.30
CA GLU A 284 -27.40 10.28 -7.42
C GLU A 284 -26.57 10.98 -6.32
N PHE A 285 -25.25 10.79 -6.31
CA PHE A 285 -24.33 11.28 -5.27
C PHE A 285 -23.38 12.33 -5.80
N SER A 286 -22.92 13.22 -4.92
CA SER A 286 -21.82 14.15 -5.22
C SER A 286 -20.49 13.40 -5.46
N GLY A 287 -19.52 14.03 -6.12
CA GLY A 287 -18.20 13.43 -6.37
C GLY A 287 -17.50 12.93 -5.10
N GLY A 288 -17.56 13.69 -4.01
CA GLY A 288 -17.03 13.27 -2.71
C GLY A 288 -17.75 12.05 -2.11
N GLN A 289 -19.06 11.93 -2.31
CA GLN A 289 -19.82 10.75 -1.87
C GLN A 289 -19.54 9.53 -2.77
N GLN A 290 -19.36 9.73 -4.08
CA GLN A 290 -18.92 8.68 -5.00
C GLN A 290 -17.52 8.17 -4.64
N GLN A 291 -16.60 9.07 -4.24
CA GLN A 291 -15.29 8.71 -3.71
C GLN A 291 -15.43 7.81 -2.47
N ARG A 292 -16.28 8.18 -1.50
CA ARG A 292 -16.55 7.37 -0.30
C ARG A 292 -17.11 5.99 -0.62
N ILE A 293 -17.99 5.88 -1.63
CA ILE A 293 -18.49 4.59 -2.14
C ILE A 293 -17.34 3.78 -2.77
N GLY A 294 -16.47 4.42 -3.55
CA GLY A 294 -15.29 3.78 -4.15
C GLY A 294 -14.30 3.25 -3.10
N ILE A 295 -14.01 4.05 -2.07
CA ILE A 295 -13.22 3.66 -0.90
C ILE A 295 -13.86 2.44 -0.22
N SER A 296 -15.19 2.50 0.02
CA SER A 296 -15.92 1.41 0.65
C SER A 296 -15.80 0.09 -0.13
N ARG A 297 -15.97 0.14 -1.45
CA ARG A 297 -15.85 -1.03 -2.33
C ARG A 297 -14.47 -1.67 -2.24
N ALA A 298 -13.40 -0.87 -2.18
CA ALA A 298 -12.04 -1.38 -2.09
C ALA A 298 -11.76 -1.98 -0.70
N VAL A 299 -12.19 -1.31 0.37
CA VAL A 299 -11.80 -1.63 1.75
C VAL A 299 -12.66 -2.73 2.38
N VAL A 300 -13.88 -2.97 1.87
CA VAL A 300 -14.77 -4.02 2.41
C VAL A 300 -14.15 -5.42 2.36
N LEU A 301 -13.23 -5.65 1.42
CA LEU A 301 -12.50 -6.91 1.28
C LEU A 301 -11.37 -7.10 2.30
N ARG A 302 -11.10 -6.10 3.16
CA ARG A 302 -9.97 -6.07 4.10
C ARG A 302 -8.63 -6.39 3.41
N PRO A 303 -8.25 -5.63 2.37
CA PRO A 303 -6.96 -5.82 1.72
C PRO A 303 -5.82 -5.55 2.71
N GLN A 304 -4.68 -6.19 2.49
CA GLN A 304 -3.46 -5.87 3.23
C GLN A 304 -2.72 -4.69 2.62
N LEU A 305 -2.85 -4.49 1.30
CA LEU A 305 -2.34 -3.34 0.57
C LEU A 305 -3.47 -2.63 -0.20
N LEU A 306 -3.64 -1.34 0.04
CA LEU A 306 -4.52 -0.47 -0.74
C LEU A 306 -3.68 0.49 -1.58
N ILE A 307 -3.88 0.48 -2.89
CA ILE A 307 -3.30 1.47 -3.81
C ILE A 307 -4.34 2.58 -4.00
N ALA A 308 -4.06 3.79 -3.53
CA ALA A 308 -4.94 4.93 -3.72
C ALA A 308 -4.34 5.85 -4.79
N ASP A 309 -4.83 5.74 -6.03
CA ASP A 309 -4.31 6.46 -7.19
C ASP A 309 -5.04 7.80 -7.33
N GLU A 310 -4.43 8.88 -6.85
CA GLU A 310 -5.00 10.24 -6.82
C GLU A 310 -6.44 10.29 -6.27
N PRO A 311 -6.70 9.75 -5.07
CA PRO A 311 -8.06 9.57 -4.54
C PRO A 311 -8.76 10.87 -4.13
N ILE A 312 -8.11 12.03 -4.34
CA ILE A 312 -8.59 13.34 -3.89
C ILE A 312 -8.48 14.42 -4.98
N SER A 313 -7.87 14.14 -6.14
CA SER A 313 -7.48 15.17 -7.11
C SER A 313 -8.65 15.89 -7.76
N ALA A 314 -9.81 15.24 -7.88
CA ALA A 314 -11.03 15.80 -8.48
C ALA A 314 -11.99 16.45 -7.46
N LEU A 315 -11.56 16.64 -6.20
CA LEU A 315 -12.42 17.08 -5.10
C LEU A 315 -12.04 18.46 -4.59
N ASP A 316 -13.03 19.21 -4.09
CA ASP A 316 -12.81 20.49 -3.40
C ASP A 316 -11.99 20.30 -2.11
N VAL A 317 -11.18 21.29 -1.74
CA VAL A 317 -10.24 21.24 -0.59
C VAL A 317 -10.90 20.75 0.71
N SER A 318 -12.11 21.21 1.01
CA SER A 318 -12.84 20.79 2.22
C SER A 318 -13.22 19.30 2.20
N ILE A 319 -13.55 18.76 1.02
CA ILE A 319 -13.85 17.34 0.83
C ILE A 319 -12.58 16.51 0.84
N GLN A 320 -11.47 17.02 0.29
CA GLN A 320 -10.17 16.35 0.34
C GLN A 320 -9.74 16.07 1.79
N ALA A 321 -9.84 17.06 2.68
CA ALA A 321 -9.56 16.90 4.11
C ALA A 321 -10.44 15.83 4.77
N GLN A 322 -11.73 15.79 4.43
CA GLN A 322 -12.63 14.74 4.93
C GLN A 322 -12.22 13.35 4.45
N VAL A 323 -11.79 13.21 3.19
CA VAL A 323 -11.35 11.93 2.63
C VAL A 323 -10.03 11.48 3.28
N VAL A 324 -9.10 12.39 3.56
CA VAL A 324 -7.88 12.08 4.31
C VAL A 324 -8.20 11.54 5.70
N ASN A 325 -9.13 12.17 6.43
CA ASN A 325 -9.56 11.68 7.74
C ASN A 325 -10.15 10.26 7.65
N ILE A 326 -10.94 9.97 6.61
CA ILE A 326 -11.45 8.60 6.37
C ILE A 326 -10.30 7.62 6.20
N PHE A 327 -9.27 7.94 5.42
CA PHE A 327 -8.14 7.04 5.26
C PHE A 327 -7.39 6.80 6.58
N ASN A 328 -7.19 7.85 7.39
CA ASN A 328 -6.59 7.72 8.73
C ASN A 328 -7.44 6.82 9.64
N ASP A 329 -8.76 7.03 9.67
CA ASP A 329 -9.68 6.18 10.44
C ASP A 329 -9.63 4.71 9.96
N LEU A 330 -9.54 4.49 8.65
CA LEU A 330 -9.47 3.14 8.06
C LEU A 330 -8.10 2.47 8.31
N LYS A 331 -7.00 3.24 8.28
CA LYS A 331 -5.65 2.78 8.64
C LYS A 331 -5.66 2.26 10.07
N ASP A 332 -6.14 3.05 11.01
CA ASP A 332 -6.14 2.71 12.43
C ASP A 332 -7.11 1.57 12.75
N LYS A 333 -8.27 1.56 12.10
CA LYS A 333 -9.30 0.55 12.34
C LYS A 333 -8.94 -0.82 11.76
N TYR A 334 -8.29 -0.87 10.59
CA TYR A 334 -8.04 -2.10 9.85
C TYR A 334 -6.57 -2.49 9.70
N ASN A 335 -5.64 -1.74 10.33
CA ASN A 335 -4.19 -1.88 10.17
C ASN A 335 -3.79 -1.94 8.70
N LEU A 336 -4.38 -1.03 7.92
CA LEU A 336 -4.27 -1.03 6.47
C LEU A 336 -2.95 -0.43 6.02
N THR A 337 -2.25 -1.10 5.10
CA THR A 337 -1.08 -0.52 4.42
C THR A 337 -1.53 0.19 3.16
N ILE A 338 -1.09 1.43 2.94
CA ILE A 338 -1.57 2.26 1.82
C ILE A 338 -0.38 2.77 0.99
N LEU A 339 -0.41 2.55 -0.31
CA LEU A 339 0.37 3.35 -1.27
C LEU A 339 -0.50 4.51 -1.73
N PHE A 340 -0.23 5.71 -1.22
CA PHE A 340 -1.01 6.90 -1.54
C PHE A 340 -0.32 7.69 -2.65
N ILE A 341 -0.88 7.65 -3.86
CA ILE A 341 -0.34 8.35 -5.02
C ILE A 341 -1.02 9.72 -5.12
N ALA A 342 -0.21 10.78 -5.17
CA ALA A 342 -0.70 12.13 -5.33
C ALA A 342 0.27 12.99 -6.14
N HIS A 343 -0.18 14.18 -6.55
CA HIS A 343 0.68 15.20 -7.16
C HIS A 343 1.02 16.34 -6.19
N ASP A 344 0.23 16.52 -5.12
CA ASP A 344 0.42 17.57 -4.10
C ASP A 344 1.04 16.97 -2.82
N LEU A 345 2.18 17.52 -2.39
CA LEU A 345 2.90 17.10 -1.18
C LEU A 345 2.16 17.45 0.12
N ARG A 346 1.37 18.53 0.18
CA ARG A 346 0.68 18.94 1.42
C ARG A 346 -0.37 17.93 1.85
N MET A 347 -1.18 17.46 0.90
CA MET A 347 -2.20 16.46 1.21
C MET A 347 -1.58 15.13 1.63
N VAL A 348 -0.38 14.83 1.12
CA VAL A 348 0.38 13.64 1.46
C VAL A 348 0.99 13.74 2.86
N GLU A 349 1.35 14.94 3.31
CA GLU A 349 1.86 15.21 4.67
C GLU A 349 0.88 14.75 5.75
N TYR A 350 -0.42 15.04 5.59
CA TYR A 350 -1.46 14.74 6.59
C TYR A 350 -1.82 13.26 6.73
N ILE A 351 -1.32 12.39 5.86
CA ILE A 351 -1.71 10.97 5.79
C ILE A 351 -0.53 10.01 5.78
N SER A 352 0.63 10.43 5.26
CA SER A 352 1.75 9.52 4.99
C SER A 352 2.72 9.46 6.16
N ASP A 353 3.26 8.28 6.42
CA ASP A 353 4.39 8.09 7.34
C ASP A 353 5.73 8.37 6.63
N ARG A 354 5.79 8.01 5.33
CA ARG A 354 6.96 8.19 4.46
C ARG A 354 6.54 8.75 3.11
N ILE A 355 7.47 9.48 2.47
CA ILE A 355 7.29 10.05 1.14
C ILE A 355 8.40 9.55 0.21
N ALA A 356 8.00 9.21 -1.01
CA ALA A 356 8.83 8.81 -2.13
C ALA A 356 8.52 9.75 -3.31
N VAL A 357 9.51 10.53 -3.75
CA VAL A 357 9.37 11.51 -4.83
C VAL A 357 9.85 10.93 -6.14
N MET A 358 9.04 11.06 -7.19
CA MET A 358 9.26 10.46 -8.50
C MET A 358 9.13 11.49 -9.63
N ASN A 359 10.10 11.51 -10.54
CA ASN A 359 10.08 12.31 -11.77
C ASN A 359 10.45 11.46 -12.98
N LYS A 360 9.73 11.64 -14.10
CA LYS A 360 10.05 11.04 -15.42
C LYS A 360 10.46 9.56 -15.34
N GLY A 361 9.74 8.76 -14.57
CA GLY A 361 9.97 7.32 -14.46
C GLY A 361 11.02 6.89 -13.43
N ARG A 362 11.64 7.82 -12.70
CA ARG A 362 12.70 7.54 -11.71
C ARG A 362 12.32 8.07 -10.33
N LEU A 363 12.71 7.31 -9.31
CA LEU A 363 12.65 7.74 -7.93
C LEU A 363 13.85 8.66 -7.66
N LEU A 364 13.63 9.76 -6.95
CA LEU A 364 14.62 10.82 -6.74
C LEU A 364 14.98 11.03 -5.27
N GLU A 365 14.00 10.93 -4.38
CA GLU A 365 14.17 11.22 -2.96
C GLU A 365 13.17 10.38 -2.16
N VAL A 366 13.60 9.82 -1.03
CA VAL A 366 12.78 9.00 -0.16
C VAL A 366 13.12 9.31 1.28
N GLY A 367 12.10 9.54 2.10
CA GLY A 367 12.32 9.60 3.54
C GLY A 367 11.05 9.64 4.37
N SER A 368 11.19 9.89 5.68
CA SER A 368 10.01 10.16 6.50
C SER A 368 9.31 11.43 6.03
N THR A 369 8.00 11.48 6.22
CA THR A 369 7.19 12.63 5.81
C THR A 369 7.73 13.93 6.40
N LYS A 370 8.05 13.94 7.70
CA LYS A 370 8.59 15.13 8.37
C LYS A 370 9.89 15.61 7.71
N GLU A 371 10.77 14.68 7.39
CA GLU A 371 12.08 15.01 6.84
C GLU A 371 12.00 15.52 5.39
N ILE A 372 11.18 14.90 4.55
CA ILE A 372 10.96 15.37 3.18
C ILE A 372 10.28 16.75 3.17
N MET A 373 9.34 17.00 4.08
CA MET A 373 8.62 18.28 4.13
C MET A 373 9.50 19.42 4.66
N GLN A 374 10.42 19.16 5.59
CA GLN A 374 11.21 20.19 6.27
C GLN A 374 12.63 20.36 5.71
N HIS A 375 13.24 19.28 5.23
CA HIS A 375 14.66 19.23 4.87
C HIS A 375 14.90 18.54 3.52
N SER A 376 13.94 18.59 2.59
CA SER A 376 14.18 18.12 1.23
C SER A 376 15.37 18.84 0.59
N LEU A 377 16.18 18.08 -0.13
CA LEU A 377 17.38 18.56 -0.80
C LEU A 377 17.21 18.56 -2.31
N HIS A 378 16.49 17.59 -2.88
CA HIS A 378 16.43 17.47 -4.33
C HIS A 378 15.70 18.69 -4.95
N PRO A 379 16.26 19.38 -5.96
CA PRO A 379 15.65 20.59 -6.53
C PRO A 379 14.22 20.37 -7.03
N TYR A 380 13.95 19.20 -7.62
CA TYR A 380 12.59 18.81 -7.98
C TYR A 380 11.63 18.76 -6.79
N THR A 381 12.03 18.15 -5.67
CA THR A 381 11.18 18.05 -4.47
C THR A 381 10.90 19.42 -3.90
N LYS A 382 11.91 20.30 -3.84
CA LYS A 382 11.72 21.70 -3.46
C LYS A 382 10.75 22.43 -4.40
N SER A 383 10.89 22.26 -5.72
CA SER A 383 9.94 22.86 -6.67
C SER A 383 8.50 22.37 -6.48
N LEU A 384 8.30 21.11 -6.07
CA LEU A 384 6.97 20.58 -5.76
C LEU A 384 6.41 21.25 -4.49
N LEU A 385 7.22 21.42 -3.44
CA LEU A 385 6.80 22.10 -2.21
C LEU A 385 6.46 23.58 -2.45
N ASP A 386 7.30 24.26 -3.22
CA ASP A 386 7.17 25.68 -3.54
C ASP A 386 5.99 25.96 -4.48
N SER A 387 5.65 25.02 -5.37
CA SER A 387 4.53 25.16 -6.33
C SER A 387 3.16 25.33 -5.67
N VAL A 388 3.06 25.05 -4.38
CA VAL A 388 1.81 25.18 -3.64
C VAL A 388 1.78 26.56 -2.96
N PRO A 389 0.71 27.36 -3.11
CA PRO A 389 0.67 28.75 -2.59
C PRO A 389 0.72 28.78 -1.05
N SER A 390 1.75 29.38 -0.48
CA SER A 390 1.86 29.75 0.94
C SER A 390 1.53 31.23 1.13
N ILE A 391 0.96 31.59 2.28
CA ILE A 391 0.67 33.01 2.63
C ILE A 391 1.99 33.77 2.88
N GLU A 392 3.05 33.06 3.21
CA GLU A 392 4.41 33.55 3.39
C GLU A 392 5.25 33.08 2.20
N SER A 393 5.60 34.00 1.29
CA SER A 393 6.54 33.72 0.21
C SER A 393 7.97 34.02 0.68
N ASP A 394 8.75 32.98 0.93
CA ASP A 394 10.15 33.13 1.30
C ASP A 394 11.05 33.44 0.08
N LYS A 395 12.10 34.23 0.33
CA LYS A 395 13.16 34.48 -0.66
C LYS A 395 13.89 33.17 -0.95
N GLY A 396 13.86 32.72 -2.20
CA GLY A 396 14.48 31.45 -2.64
C GLY A 396 13.50 30.42 -3.20
N SER A 397 12.21 30.74 -3.32
CA SER A 397 11.21 29.81 -3.85
C SER A 397 11.53 29.43 -5.31
N LEU A 398 11.53 28.13 -5.60
CA LEU A 398 11.62 27.53 -6.93
C LEU A 398 10.25 27.50 -7.64
N ILE A 399 9.34 28.44 -7.33
CA ILE A 399 8.05 28.57 -8.01
C ILE A 399 8.30 28.77 -9.51
N GLY A 400 7.76 27.85 -10.33
CA GLY A 400 7.93 27.85 -11.79
C GLY A 400 9.23 27.22 -12.29
N TYR A 401 10.08 26.69 -11.39
CA TYR A 401 11.26 25.92 -11.76
C TYR A 401 10.85 24.64 -12.48
N THR A 402 11.25 24.50 -13.74
CA THR A 402 11.03 23.27 -14.51
C THR A 402 12.26 22.38 -14.37
N TYR A 403 12.17 21.38 -13.50
CA TYR A 403 13.26 20.42 -13.31
C TYR A 403 13.58 19.68 -14.62
N ASN A 404 14.84 19.82 -15.06
CA ASN A 404 15.36 19.14 -16.23
C ASN A 404 16.52 18.21 -15.80
N PRO A 405 16.38 16.88 -15.89
CA PRO A 405 17.47 15.96 -15.56
C PRO A 405 18.78 16.18 -16.34
N ALA A 406 18.75 16.94 -17.45
CA ALA A 406 19.96 17.27 -18.21
C ALA A 406 20.91 18.24 -17.48
N ILE A 407 20.46 18.94 -16.43
CA ILE A 407 21.30 19.88 -15.66
C ILE A 407 22.45 19.19 -14.93
N HIS A 408 22.30 17.89 -14.62
CA HIS A 408 23.21 17.15 -13.77
C HIS A 408 24.52 16.70 -14.43
N GLY A 409 24.65 16.86 -15.76
CA GLY A 409 25.87 16.51 -16.48
C GLY A 409 26.30 15.04 -16.34
N TYR A 410 25.37 14.11 -16.09
CA TYR A 410 25.68 12.70 -15.86
C TYR A 410 26.38 12.05 -17.08
N ASP A 411 27.50 11.37 -16.84
CA ASP A 411 28.30 10.68 -17.86
C ASP A 411 28.78 9.29 -17.39
N ALA A 412 29.60 8.60 -18.18
CA ALA A 412 30.05 7.24 -17.84
C ALA A 412 30.85 7.15 -16.52
N GLN A 413 31.43 8.25 -16.05
CA GLN A 413 32.23 8.34 -14.82
C GLN A 413 31.45 9.03 -13.68
N ASN A 414 30.52 9.92 -14.03
CA ASN A 414 29.68 10.67 -13.11
C ASN A 414 28.22 10.19 -13.20
N GLN A 415 27.88 9.14 -12.43
CA GLN A 415 26.52 8.61 -12.34
C GLN A 415 25.95 8.88 -10.94
N PRO A 416 24.64 9.18 -10.83
CA PRO A 416 24.03 9.37 -9.53
C PRO A 416 23.97 8.05 -8.76
N GLU A 417 24.11 8.14 -7.45
CA GLU A 417 23.95 7.05 -6.50
C GLU A 417 22.96 7.45 -5.41
N TRP A 418 22.46 6.47 -4.67
CA TRP A 418 21.65 6.76 -3.49
C TRP A 418 22.57 7.17 -2.35
N ILE A 419 22.45 8.42 -1.94
CA ILE A 419 23.24 9.02 -0.87
C ILE A 419 22.34 9.13 0.36
N LYS A 420 22.81 8.54 1.47
CA LYS A 420 22.18 8.67 2.78
C LYS A 420 22.45 10.08 3.33
N ILE A 421 21.40 10.86 3.54
CA ILE A 421 21.47 12.20 4.15
C ILE A 421 21.43 12.07 5.68
N ASN A 422 20.54 11.21 6.18
CA ASN A 422 20.44 10.82 7.59
C ASN A 422 19.81 9.41 7.69
N ASP A 423 19.41 8.97 8.88
CA ASP A 423 18.92 7.60 9.13
C ASP A 423 17.66 7.21 8.34
N ASP A 424 16.84 8.16 7.92
CA ASP A 424 15.58 7.90 7.23
C ASP A 424 15.38 8.76 5.98
N HIS A 425 16.44 9.32 5.40
CA HIS A 425 16.40 10.18 4.21
C HIS A 425 17.51 9.85 3.21
N PHE A 426 17.10 9.52 2.00
CA PHE A 426 17.96 9.17 0.88
C PHE A 426 17.62 9.99 -0.37
N ILE A 427 18.65 10.37 -1.11
CA ILE A 427 18.54 11.12 -2.35
C ILE A 427 19.34 10.46 -3.47
N LEU A 428 18.81 10.46 -4.69
CA LEU A 428 19.50 9.97 -5.88
C LEU A 428 20.25 11.13 -6.55
N ALA A 429 21.55 11.20 -6.32
CA ALA A 429 22.41 12.28 -6.82
C ALA A 429 23.89 11.90 -6.78
N THR A 430 24.75 12.77 -7.29
CA THR A 430 26.19 12.69 -7.09
C THR A 430 26.58 13.37 -5.77
N LYS A 431 27.74 13.02 -5.21
CA LYS A 431 28.23 13.64 -3.96
C LYS A 431 28.45 15.15 -4.09
N GLU A 432 28.87 15.60 -5.27
CA GLU A 432 29.07 17.01 -5.56
C GLU A 432 27.75 17.78 -5.55
N GLU A 433 26.70 17.21 -6.15
CA GLU A 433 25.35 17.80 -6.14
C GLU A 433 24.77 17.90 -4.75
N VAL A 434 24.88 16.84 -3.94
CA VAL A 434 24.42 16.89 -2.54
C VAL A 434 25.12 17.99 -1.76
N ALA A 435 26.44 18.13 -1.93
CA ALA A 435 27.20 19.19 -1.28
C ALA A 435 26.76 20.59 -1.72
N LYS A 436 26.44 20.79 -3.01
CA LYS A 436 25.90 22.05 -3.53
C LYS A 436 24.50 22.35 -2.96
N TRP A 437 23.58 21.38 -3.02
CA TRP A 437 22.21 21.55 -2.55
C TRP A 437 22.12 21.81 -1.05
N GLN A 438 23.01 21.21 -0.26
CA GLN A 438 23.12 21.49 1.18
C GLN A 438 23.53 22.95 1.46
N ASN A 439 24.28 23.58 0.55
CA ASN A 439 24.66 25.00 0.62
C ASN A 439 23.60 25.92 -0.01
N GLY A 440 22.48 25.38 -0.50
CA GLY A 440 21.43 26.13 -1.19
C GLY A 440 21.76 26.51 -2.63
N ASP A 441 22.83 25.94 -3.21
CA ASP A 441 23.21 26.15 -4.61
C ASP A 441 22.51 25.12 -5.50
N TYR A 442 21.56 25.57 -6.31
CA TYR A 442 20.72 24.77 -7.20
C TYR A 442 21.01 25.02 -8.69
N GLU A 443 22.03 25.82 -9.01
CA GLU A 443 22.41 26.20 -10.38
C GLU A 443 23.48 25.29 -11.01
#